data_AF-A0A950JF55-F1
#
_entry.id   AF-A0A950JF55-F1
#
_cell.length_a   1.000
_cell.length_b   1.000
_cell.length_c   1.000
_cell.angle_alpha   90.00
_cell.angle_beta   90.00
_cell.angle_gamma   90.00
#
_symmetry.space_group_name_H-M   'P 1'
#
loop_
_entity.id
_entity.type
_entity.pdbx_description
1 polymer ?
#
loop_
_entity_poly.entity_id
_entity_poly.type
_entity_poly.pdbx_seq_one_letter_code
_entity_poly.pdbx_strand_id
1 'polypeptide(L)'
;MANPGQPTISLGASGEAVKRLERALRRTPNLGLTVDGVFGPQLEAAVKQFQQGAGLTVDGIVGPATWAALPDGGPMPTLHEGSTGPVVSSLQTLLTNGAPGQWITTPQGIDGDFGPHTKAAVVAFQAWGGVAQDGIVGDQTWAVSLHAASATLETAVGLQFVIG
;
A
#
# COMPACT_ATOMS: atom_id res chain seq x y z
N MET A 1 -10.42 12.74 10.31
CA MET A 1 -10.94 11.84 9.25
C MET A 1 -9.79 11.52 8.32
N ALA A 2 -9.59 10.26 7.95
CA ALA A 2 -8.42 9.86 7.15
C ALA A 2 -8.51 10.25 5.66
N ASN A 3 -9.72 10.44 5.13
CA ASN A 3 -9.97 10.86 3.74
C ASN A 3 -10.90 12.09 3.68
N PRO A 4 -10.45 13.29 4.10
CA PRO A 4 -11.29 14.47 4.12
C PRO A 4 -11.60 14.97 2.69
N GLY A 5 -12.82 15.50 2.50
CA GLY A 5 -13.23 16.19 1.27
C GLY A 5 -13.38 15.32 0.02
N GLN A 6 -13.42 13.99 0.17
CA GLN A 6 -13.58 13.09 -0.99
C GLN A 6 -15.03 13.08 -1.51
N PRO A 7 -15.23 13.00 -2.83
CA PRO A 7 -16.57 12.94 -3.43
C PRO A 7 -17.22 11.58 -3.16
N THR A 8 -18.54 11.52 -3.25
CA THR A 8 -19.26 10.24 -3.33
C THR A 8 -18.97 9.59 -4.68
N ILE A 9 -18.43 8.37 -4.65
CA ILE A 9 -18.08 7.61 -5.86
C ILE A 9 -18.72 6.21 -5.84
N SER A 10 -19.03 5.69 -7.02
CA SER A 10 -19.68 4.40 -7.24
C SER A 10 -19.22 3.77 -8.56
N LEU A 11 -19.73 2.58 -8.89
CA LEU A 11 -19.46 1.87 -10.15
C LEU A 11 -19.54 2.82 -11.36
N GLY A 12 -18.51 2.76 -12.22
CA GLY A 12 -18.35 3.60 -13.41
C GLY A 12 -17.58 4.91 -13.18
N ALA A 13 -17.31 5.30 -11.92
CA ALA A 13 -16.42 6.41 -11.62
C ALA A 13 -14.97 6.11 -12.02
N SER A 14 -14.18 7.15 -12.26
CA SER A 14 -12.74 7.04 -12.51
C SER A 14 -11.96 8.26 -12.03
N GLY A 15 -10.64 8.14 -11.92
CA GLY A 15 -9.74 9.24 -11.58
C GLY A 15 -9.16 9.15 -10.16
N GLU A 16 -8.64 10.27 -9.66
CA GLU A 16 -7.82 10.30 -8.44
C GLU A 16 -8.55 9.86 -7.17
N ALA A 17 -9.85 10.17 -7.06
CA ALA A 17 -10.68 9.70 -5.95
C ALA A 17 -10.81 8.16 -5.95
N VAL A 18 -10.91 7.54 -7.13
CA VAL A 18 -10.94 6.08 -7.28
C VAL A 18 -9.58 5.48 -6.93
N LYS A 19 -8.47 6.05 -7.42
CA LYS A 19 -7.13 5.61 -7.00
C LYS A 19 -6.91 5.70 -5.50
N ARG A 20 -7.46 6.73 -4.85
CA ARG A 20 -7.41 6.89 -3.39
C ARG A 20 -8.19 5.79 -2.69
N LEU A 21 -9.39 5.47 -3.18
CA LEU A 21 -10.18 4.34 -2.68
C LEU A 21 -9.43 3.01 -2.82
N GLU A 22 -8.88 2.73 -3.99
CA GLU A 22 -8.13 1.49 -4.26
C GLU A 22 -6.93 1.34 -3.32
N ARG A 23 -6.18 2.42 -3.07
CA ARG A 23 -5.08 2.44 -2.08
C ARG A 23 -5.58 2.21 -0.66
N ALA A 24 -6.65 2.89 -0.25
CA ALA A 24 -7.23 2.69 1.08
C ALA A 24 -7.71 1.25 1.30
N LEU A 25 -8.32 0.62 0.29
CA LEU A 25 -8.77 -0.77 0.35
C LEU A 25 -7.61 -1.76 0.30
N ARG A 26 -6.51 -1.46 -0.40
CA ARG A 26 -5.29 -2.29 -0.37
C ARG A 26 -4.64 -2.35 1.01
N ARG A 27 -4.74 -1.28 1.79
CA ARG A 27 -4.34 -1.25 3.21
C ARG A 27 -5.24 -2.09 4.12
N THR A 28 -6.38 -2.56 3.60
CA THR A 28 -7.25 -3.52 4.27
C THR A 28 -6.83 -4.94 3.86
N PRO A 29 -6.63 -5.87 4.81
CA PRO A 29 -6.22 -7.23 4.49
C PRO A 29 -7.19 -7.94 3.52
N ASN A 30 -6.65 -8.81 2.68
CA ASN A 30 -7.39 -9.77 1.83
C ASN A 30 -8.21 -9.21 0.66
N LEU A 31 -8.07 -7.93 0.27
CA LEU A 31 -8.87 -7.36 -0.83
C LEU A 31 -8.23 -7.41 -2.22
N GLY A 32 -6.91 -7.66 -2.34
CA GLY A 32 -6.26 -8.06 -3.60
C GLY A 32 -6.58 -7.22 -4.84
N LEU A 33 -6.68 -5.89 -4.70
CA LEU A 33 -7.12 -4.98 -5.77
C LEU A 33 -5.97 -4.51 -6.67
N THR A 34 -6.28 -4.17 -7.92
CA THR A 34 -5.41 -3.37 -8.80
C THR A 34 -5.72 -1.88 -8.62
N VAL A 35 -4.72 -1.01 -8.64
CA VAL A 35 -4.92 0.46 -8.68
C VAL A 35 -4.83 0.89 -10.14
N ASP A 36 -5.97 0.90 -10.83
CA ASP A 36 -6.07 1.38 -12.21
C ASP A 36 -6.86 2.70 -12.31
N GLY A 37 -7.44 3.16 -11.19
CA GLY A 37 -8.23 4.37 -11.12
C GLY A 37 -9.60 4.22 -11.76
N VAL A 38 -10.10 2.98 -11.92
CA VAL A 38 -11.41 2.68 -12.50
C VAL A 38 -12.28 1.93 -11.50
N PHE A 39 -13.44 2.49 -11.20
CA PHE A 39 -14.40 1.87 -10.31
C PHE A 39 -15.20 0.81 -11.08
N GLY A 40 -14.58 -0.36 -11.27
CA GLY A 40 -15.17 -1.52 -11.91
C GLY A 40 -15.85 -2.49 -10.93
N PRO A 41 -16.42 -3.61 -11.44
CA PRO A 41 -17.15 -4.58 -10.62
C PRO A 41 -16.30 -5.24 -9.52
N GLN A 42 -14.99 -5.42 -9.75
CA GLN A 42 -14.08 -5.94 -8.73
C GLN A 42 -13.92 -4.96 -7.56
N LEU A 43 -13.78 -3.66 -7.85
CA LEU A 43 -13.68 -2.63 -6.82
C LEU A 43 -15.00 -2.50 -6.06
N GLU A 44 -16.14 -2.58 -6.74
CA GLU A 44 -17.47 -2.59 -6.10
C GLU A 44 -17.64 -3.77 -5.14
N ALA A 45 -17.21 -4.96 -5.53
CA ALA A 45 -17.24 -6.14 -4.66
C ALA A 45 -16.38 -5.92 -3.41
N ALA A 46 -15.18 -5.36 -3.56
CA ALA A 46 -14.30 -5.06 -2.43
C ALA A 46 -14.87 -3.96 -1.51
N VAL A 47 -15.52 -2.94 -2.06
CA VAL A 47 -16.24 -1.92 -1.27
C VAL A 47 -17.35 -2.56 -0.46
N LYS A 48 -18.16 -3.44 -1.05
CA LYS A 48 -19.23 -4.15 -0.34
C LYS A 48 -18.69 -5.05 0.77
N GLN A 49 -17.60 -5.78 0.51
CA GLN A 49 -16.93 -6.58 1.53
C GLN A 49 -16.40 -5.72 2.68
N PHE A 50 -15.79 -4.59 2.37
CA PHE A 50 -15.34 -3.63 3.39
C PHE A 50 -16.50 -3.07 4.21
N GLN A 51 -17.56 -2.60 3.55
CA GLN A 51 -18.76 -2.08 4.22
C GLN A 51 -19.38 -3.12 5.16
N GLN A 52 -19.46 -4.38 4.72
CA GLN A 52 -19.94 -5.49 5.54
C GLN A 52 -19.06 -5.69 6.78
N GLY A 53 -17.73 -5.74 6.62
CA GLY A 53 -16.79 -5.90 7.73
C GLY A 53 -16.78 -4.71 8.70
N ALA A 54 -17.05 -3.51 8.20
CA ALA A 54 -17.10 -2.27 8.98
C ALA A 54 -18.48 -1.98 9.59
N GLY A 55 -19.50 -2.82 9.37
CA GLY A 55 -20.85 -2.60 9.87
C GLY A 55 -21.59 -1.40 9.24
N LEU A 56 -21.24 -1.05 8.01
CA LEU A 56 -21.85 0.02 7.23
C LEU A 56 -22.99 -0.51 6.35
N THR A 57 -23.78 0.39 5.77
CA THR A 57 -24.71 0.05 4.69
C THR A 57 -23.94 -0.55 3.52
N VAL A 58 -24.30 -1.77 3.12
CA VAL A 58 -23.64 -2.52 2.03
C VAL A 58 -24.29 -2.18 0.69
N ASP A 59 -24.09 -0.94 0.23
CA ASP A 59 -24.66 -0.42 -1.02
C ASP A 59 -23.65 -0.36 -2.18
N GLY A 60 -22.36 -0.60 -1.91
CA GLY A 60 -21.29 -0.44 -2.91
C GLY A 60 -20.95 1.01 -3.25
N ILE A 61 -21.52 1.98 -2.52
CA ILE A 61 -21.32 3.41 -2.73
C ILE A 61 -20.34 3.93 -1.67
N VAL A 62 -19.30 4.62 -2.12
CA VAL A 62 -18.31 5.23 -1.22
C VAL A 62 -18.72 6.66 -0.93
N GLY A 63 -19.62 6.82 0.05
CA GLY A 63 -20.03 8.10 0.61
C GLY A 63 -19.21 8.51 1.85
N PRO A 64 -19.58 9.62 2.52
CA PRO A 64 -18.83 10.15 3.67
C PRO A 64 -18.60 9.15 4.81
N ALA A 65 -19.57 8.26 5.08
CA ALA A 65 -19.44 7.23 6.10
C ALA A 65 -18.37 6.18 5.71
N THR A 66 -18.40 5.70 4.46
CA THR A 66 -17.40 4.78 3.94
C THR A 66 -16.00 5.42 3.93
N TRP A 67 -15.88 6.68 3.49
CA TRP A 67 -14.62 7.43 3.52
C TRP A 67 -14.04 7.63 4.92
N ALA A 68 -14.90 7.82 5.92
CA ALA A 68 -14.49 7.99 7.31
C ALA A 68 -14.00 6.68 7.94
N ALA A 69 -14.54 5.54 7.51
CA ALA A 69 -14.15 4.22 7.99
C ALA A 69 -12.88 3.69 7.32
N LEU A 70 -12.60 4.11 6.08
CA LEU A 70 -11.42 3.68 5.34
C LEU A 70 -10.12 4.22 5.98
N PRO A 71 -9.02 3.43 5.93
CA PRO A 71 -7.67 3.97 6.13
C PRO A 71 -7.39 5.14 5.20
N ASP A 72 -6.39 5.98 5.51
CA ASP A 72 -5.96 7.01 4.57
C ASP A 72 -5.61 6.34 3.24
N GLY A 73 -6.13 6.85 2.13
CA GLY A 73 -5.79 6.42 0.78
C GLY A 73 -4.82 7.37 0.09
N GLY A 74 -4.15 8.26 0.82
CA GLY A 74 -3.14 9.20 0.31
C GLY A 74 -1.96 8.48 -0.33
N PRO A 75 -1.25 9.13 -1.28
CA PRO A 75 -0.15 8.48 -1.98
C PRO A 75 0.90 8.13 -0.95
N MET A 76 1.44 6.91 -1.02
CA MET A 76 2.55 6.57 -0.16
C MET A 76 3.72 7.49 -0.51
N PRO A 77 4.53 7.90 0.48
CA PRO A 77 5.68 8.73 0.19
C PRO A 77 6.58 8.01 -0.81
N THR A 78 7.05 8.76 -1.81
CA THR A 78 8.09 8.26 -2.70
C THR A 78 9.40 8.23 -1.92
N LEU A 79 9.95 7.04 -1.69
CA LEU A 79 11.24 6.90 -1.03
C LEU A 79 12.33 6.65 -2.08
N HIS A 80 13.44 7.33 -1.93
CA HIS A 80 14.61 7.19 -2.79
C HIS A 80 15.87 7.48 -2.00
N GLU A 81 17.03 7.30 -2.63
CA GLU A 81 18.32 7.61 -2.02
C GLU A 81 18.37 9.06 -1.48
N GLY A 82 18.74 9.21 -0.21
CA GLY A 82 18.69 10.47 0.53
C GLY A 82 17.38 10.73 1.30
N SER A 83 16.35 9.90 1.14
CA SER A 83 15.18 9.92 2.03
C SER A 83 15.57 9.45 3.43
N THR A 84 14.99 10.06 4.46
CA THR A 84 15.23 9.65 5.85
C THR A 84 13.94 9.54 6.65
N GLY A 85 14.02 8.87 7.80
CA GLY A 85 12.98 8.85 8.81
C GLY A 85 12.29 7.50 9.00
N PRO A 86 11.21 7.46 9.81
CA PRO A 86 10.64 6.21 10.31
C PRO A 86 10.14 5.27 9.21
N VAL A 87 9.61 5.83 8.11
CA VAL A 87 9.13 5.02 6.96
C VAL A 87 10.28 4.29 6.28
N VAL A 88 11.48 4.89 6.24
CA VAL A 88 12.69 4.24 5.72
C VAL A 88 13.13 3.11 6.65
N SER A 89 13.07 3.31 7.97
CA SER A 89 13.36 2.24 8.94
C SER A 89 12.41 1.06 8.80
N SER A 90 11.10 1.31 8.64
CA SER A 90 10.11 0.25 8.40
C SER A 90 10.36 -0.48 7.08
N LEU A 91 10.68 0.24 6.01
CA LEU A 91 11.10 -0.35 4.73
C LEU A 91 12.34 -1.23 4.91
N GLN A 92 13.38 -0.73 5.58
CA GLN A 92 14.60 -1.50 5.83
C GLN A 92 14.35 -2.76 6.65
N THR A 93 13.47 -2.66 7.65
CA THR A 93 13.03 -3.80 8.46
C THR A 93 12.35 -4.85 7.60
N LEU A 94 11.45 -4.45 6.70
CA LEU A 94 10.78 -5.37 5.78
C LEU A 94 11.71 -5.99 4.76
N LEU A 95 12.62 -5.21 4.17
CA LEU A 95 13.59 -5.75 3.20
C LEU A 95 14.58 -6.71 3.87
N THR A 96 14.86 -6.52 5.16
CA THR A 96 15.72 -7.40 5.96
C THR A 96 14.99 -8.67 6.40
N ASN A 97 13.75 -8.56 6.89
CA ASN A 97 13.01 -9.68 7.49
C ASN A 97 12.06 -10.40 6.52
N GLY A 98 11.67 -9.76 5.42
CA GLY A 98 10.57 -10.17 4.56
C GLY A 98 10.85 -11.37 3.66
N ALA A 99 12.12 -11.68 3.36
CA ALA A 99 12.46 -12.86 2.58
C ALA A 99 13.94 -13.30 2.69
N PRO A 100 14.40 -13.80 3.86
CA PRO A 100 15.74 -14.37 3.98
C PRO A 100 15.92 -15.50 2.96
N GLY A 101 16.82 -15.29 1.99
CA GLY A 101 17.18 -16.27 0.94
C GLY A 101 16.54 -16.07 -0.44
N GLN A 102 15.61 -15.10 -0.63
CA GLN A 102 14.99 -14.82 -1.94
C GLN A 102 15.67 -13.67 -2.71
N TRP A 103 16.33 -12.74 -2.02
CA TRP A 103 17.19 -11.70 -2.63
C TRP A 103 18.51 -11.57 -1.86
N ILE A 104 19.61 -11.41 -2.59
CA ILE A 104 21.00 -11.52 -2.08
C ILE A 104 21.44 -10.28 -1.29
N THR A 105 20.77 -9.14 -1.49
CA THR A 105 21.19 -7.84 -0.94
C THR A 105 20.19 -7.30 0.08
N THR A 106 20.67 -6.96 1.27
CA THR A 106 19.90 -6.30 2.33
C THR A 106 20.39 -4.87 2.54
N PRO A 107 19.61 -3.99 3.20
CA PRO A 107 20.00 -2.61 3.49
C PRO A 107 21.23 -2.44 4.39
N GLN A 108 21.75 -3.53 4.98
CA GLN A 108 22.91 -3.55 5.90
C GLN A 108 22.75 -2.70 7.17
N GLY A 109 21.51 -2.38 7.56
CA GLY A 109 21.18 -1.62 8.76
C GLY A 109 19.72 -1.19 8.75
N ILE A 110 19.18 -0.89 9.94
CA ILE A 110 17.88 -0.22 10.11
C ILE A 110 18.17 1.10 10.82
N ASP A 111 18.73 2.04 10.06
CA ASP A 111 19.17 3.36 10.54
C ASP A 111 18.16 4.46 10.18
N GLY A 112 17.17 4.16 9.34
CA GLY A 112 16.23 5.16 8.84
C GLY A 112 16.79 6.05 7.75
N ASP A 113 17.95 5.72 7.19
CA ASP A 113 18.58 6.46 6.09
C ASP A 113 18.57 5.63 4.80
N PHE A 114 17.98 6.20 3.76
CA PHE A 114 17.89 5.52 2.47
C PHE A 114 19.22 5.71 1.73
N GLY A 115 20.20 4.88 2.06
CA GLY A 115 21.51 4.85 1.40
C GLY A 115 21.58 3.93 0.18
N PRO A 116 22.78 3.77 -0.41
CA PRO A 116 22.99 2.93 -1.59
C PRO A 116 22.68 1.45 -1.34
N HIS A 117 22.88 0.95 -0.11
CA HIS A 117 22.51 -0.42 0.26
C HIS A 117 20.98 -0.61 0.32
N THR A 118 20.25 0.35 0.89
CA THR A 118 18.78 0.36 0.87
C THR A 118 18.27 0.38 -0.56
N LYS A 119 18.86 1.20 -1.44
CA LYS A 119 18.53 1.24 -2.87
C LYS A 119 18.75 -0.09 -3.57
N ALA A 120 19.89 -0.73 -3.34
CA ALA A 120 20.19 -2.04 -3.94
C ALA A 120 19.19 -3.11 -3.47
N ALA A 121 18.80 -3.09 -2.19
CA ALA A 121 17.77 -3.98 -1.66
C ALA A 121 16.39 -3.70 -2.29
N VAL A 122 16.03 -2.43 -2.51
CA VAL A 122 14.79 -2.04 -3.21
C VAL A 122 14.79 -2.54 -4.66
N VAL A 123 15.88 -2.35 -5.41
CA VAL A 123 16.00 -2.86 -6.78
C VAL A 123 15.81 -4.37 -6.83
N ALA A 124 16.40 -5.10 -5.88
CA ALA A 124 16.25 -6.56 -5.79
C ALA A 124 14.79 -6.96 -5.47
N PHE A 125 14.13 -6.23 -4.55
CA PHE A 125 12.73 -6.43 -4.23
C PHE A 125 11.81 -6.14 -5.43
N GLN A 126 12.07 -5.06 -6.16
CA GLN A 126 11.34 -4.70 -7.39
C GLN A 126 11.50 -5.77 -8.46
N ALA A 127 12.72 -6.31 -8.64
CA ALA A 127 12.98 -7.41 -9.55
C ALA A 127 12.17 -8.66 -9.18
N TRP A 128 12.13 -9.00 -7.89
CA TRP A 128 11.34 -10.12 -7.38
C TRP A 128 9.83 -9.91 -7.57
N GLY A 129 9.36 -8.68 -7.32
CA GLY A 129 7.96 -8.28 -7.49
C GLY A 129 7.52 -8.08 -8.94
N GLY A 130 8.44 -8.18 -9.92
CA GLY A 130 8.15 -7.98 -11.33
C GLY A 130 7.78 -6.54 -11.71
N VAL A 131 8.24 -5.55 -10.94
CA VAL A 131 8.00 -4.12 -11.20
C VAL A 131 9.28 -3.42 -11.70
N ALA A 132 9.16 -2.14 -12.10
CA ALA A 132 10.29 -1.35 -12.55
C ALA A 132 11.42 -1.33 -11.50
N GLN A 133 12.65 -1.63 -11.93
CA GLN A 133 13.84 -1.78 -11.11
C GLN A 133 14.62 -0.46 -11.01
N ASP A 134 13.93 0.61 -10.62
CA ASP A 134 14.47 1.98 -10.58
C ASP A 134 15.10 2.34 -9.23
N GLY A 135 14.93 1.50 -8.21
CA GLY A 135 15.41 1.76 -6.86
C GLY A 135 14.62 2.84 -6.11
N ILE A 136 13.45 3.22 -6.64
CA ILE A 136 12.54 4.20 -6.06
C ILE A 136 11.30 3.48 -5.54
N VAL A 137 10.98 3.63 -4.25
CA VAL A 137 9.76 3.07 -3.68
C VAL A 137 8.59 4.02 -3.92
N GLY A 138 7.98 3.88 -5.09
CA GLY A 138 6.73 4.53 -5.47
C GLY A 138 5.53 3.58 -5.40
N ASP A 139 4.35 4.03 -5.85
CA ASP A 139 3.09 3.27 -5.74
C ASP A 139 3.18 1.85 -6.32
N GLN A 140 3.90 1.64 -7.42
CA GLN A 140 4.11 0.32 -8.02
C GLN A 140 4.93 -0.61 -7.11
N THR A 141 5.93 -0.08 -6.40
CA THR A 141 6.74 -0.83 -5.44
C THR A 141 5.98 -1.08 -4.14
N TRP A 142 5.21 -0.11 -3.65
CA TRP A 142 4.33 -0.28 -2.48
C TRP A 142 3.26 -1.35 -2.68
N ALA A 143 2.80 -1.49 -3.93
CA ALA A 143 1.81 -2.48 -4.35
C ALA A 143 2.34 -3.91 -4.47
N VAL A 144 3.65 -4.14 -4.41
CA VAL A 144 4.23 -5.47 -4.54
C VAL A 144 3.75 -6.34 -3.36
N SER A 145 3.06 -7.43 -3.70
CA SER A 145 2.58 -8.43 -2.73
C SER A 145 3.74 -9.28 -2.21
N LEU A 146 3.93 -9.28 -0.90
CA LEU A 146 4.81 -10.20 -0.20
C LEU A 146 4.09 -11.55 -0.12
N HIS A 147 4.26 -12.41 -1.13
CA HIS A 147 3.69 -13.77 -1.20
C HIS A 147 3.99 -14.66 0.02
N ALA A 148 4.89 -14.26 0.92
CA ALA A 148 5.18 -14.95 2.18
C ALA A 148 4.23 -14.60 3.35
N ALA A 149 3.38 -13.56 3.24
CA ALA A 149 2.58 -13.05 4.36
C ALA A 149 1.11 -12.70 4.04
N SER A 150 0.63 -12.94 2.82
CA SER A 150 -0.69 -12.45 2.36
C SER A 150 -0.90 -10.95 2.59
N ALA A 151 0.17 -10.15 2.45
CA ALA A 151 0.19 -8.71 2.67
C ALA A 151 1.00 -7.99 1.57
N THR A 152 0.67 -6.73 1.26
CA THR A 152 1.50 -5.85 0.43
C THR A 152 2.56 -5.14 1.27
N LEU A 153 3.60 -4.58 0.64
CA LEU A 153 4.58 -3.73 1.33
C LEU A 153 3.90 -2.56 2.08
N GLU A 154 2.88 -1.98 1.45
CA GLU A 154 2.02 -0.94 2.03
C GLU A 154 1.33 -1.40 3.34
N THR A 155 0.79 -2.62 3.36
CA THR A 155 0.15 -3.20 4.55
C THR A 155 1.17 -3.54 5.64
N ALA A 156 2.35 -4.04 5.26
CA ALA A 156 3.36 -4.43 6.24
C ALA A 156 4.06 -3.22 6.91
N VAL A 157 4.24 -2.10 6.21
CA VAL A 157 4.70 -0.84 6.81
C VAL A 157 3.59 -0.18 7.65
N GLY A 158 2.34 -0.23 7.18
CA GLY A 158 1.20 0.38 7.89
C GLY A 158 0.78 -0.35 9.18
N LEU A 159 0.92 -1.67 9.25
CA LEU A 159 0.47 -2.47 10.41
C LEU A 159 1.32 -2.28 11.68
N GLN A 160 2.57 -1.80 11.57
CA GLN A 160 3.39 -1.50 12.75
C GLN A 160 2.95 -0.23 13.50
N PHE A 161 1.93 0.48 13.01
CA PHE A 161 1.30 1.61 13.72
C PHE A 161 0.01 1.25 14.48
N VAL A 162 -0.47 -0.01 14.44
CA VAL A 162 -1.77 -0.39 15.05
C VAL A 162 -1.67 -1.40 16.20
N ILE A 163 -0.48 -1.93 16.51
CA ILE A 163 -0.32 -2.78 17.71
C ILE A 163 0.68 -2.10 18.63
N GLY A 164 0.21 -1.71 19.81
CA GLY A 164 0.92 -0.91 20.81
C GLY A 164 2.08 -1.61 21.51
#